data_AF-A0ABD7HIB0-F1
#
_entry.id   AF-A0ABD7HIB0-F1
#
_cell.length_a   1.000
_cell.length_b   1.000
_cell.length_c   1.000
_cell.angle_alpha   90.00
_cell.angle_beta   90.00
_cell.angle_gamma   90.00
#
_symmetry.space_group_name_H-M   'P 1'
#
loop_
_entity.id
_entity.type
_entity.pdbx_description
1 polymer ?
#
loop_
_entity_poly.entity_id
_entity_poly.type
_entity_poly.pdbx_seq_one_letter_code
_entity_poly.pdbx_strand_id
1 'polypeptide(L)'
;MSELEWAVQWEAATPDPDILASAPVPPVLHRPASTAEEDQLTPEQIEENAQALTAFNEAVSDYTAHLDADLANPERWQSVRSVTPDEAGARRLLADMRGLHTSDPLARNFQLVTSPPRVWTPAE
;
A
#
# COMPACT_ATOMS: atom_id res chain seq x y z
N MET A 1 21.80 31.24 -11.54
CA MET A 1 20.67 31.27 -10.59
C MET A 1 20.69 29.96 -9.82
N SER A 2 20.34 29.95 -8.54
CA SER A 2 20.15 28.67 -7.82
C SER A 2 18.89 28.02 -8.40
N GLU A 3 19.05 27.12 -9.36
CA GLU A 3 17.98 26.48 -10.11
C GLU A 3 17.23 25.49 -9.21
N LEU A 4 16.21 25.99 -8.51
CA LEU A 4 15.28 25.13 -7.80
C LEU A 4 14.60 24.19 -8.80
N GLU A 5 14.63 22.89 -8.50
CA GLU A 5 13.92 21.86 -9.26
C GLU A 5 12.49 21.73 -8.72
N TRP A 6 11.58 21.21 -9.54
CA TRP A 6 10.23 20.89 -9.10
C TRP A 6 10.20 19.48 -8.51
N ALA A 7 9.33 19.24 -7.54
CA ALA A 7 9.20 17.92 -6.95
C ALA A 7 7.80 17.66 -6.40
N VAL A 8 7.48 16.38 -6.25
CA VAL A 8 6.36 15.92 -5.44
C VAL A 8 6.92 15.43 -4.12
N GLN A 9 6.51 16.08 -3.02
CA GLN A 9 6.78 15.60 -1.66
C GLN A 9 5.60 14.74 -1.21
N TRP A 10 5.90 13.63 -0.56
CA TRP A 10 4.93 12.71 0.02
C TRP A 10 5.54 12.01 1.22
N GLU A 11 4.72 11.33 2.01
CA GLU A 11 5.19 10.55 3.16
C GLU A 11 5.00 9.07 2.89
N ALA A 12 6.07 8.30 3.06
CA ALA A 12 6.06 6.85 3.03
C ALA A 12 6.10 6.32 4.46
N ALA A 13 5.24 5.36 4.78
CA ALA A 13 5.29 4.67 6.05
C ALA A 13 6.33 3.55 6.04
N THR A 14 6.91 3.30 7.21
CA THR A 14 7.77 2.15 7.51
C THR A 14 7.21 1.43 8.74
N PRO A 15 6.10 0.67 8.59
CA PRO A 15 5.47 -0.02 9.72
C PRO A 15 6.41 -1.03 10.36
N ASP A 16 6.03 -1.49 11.55
CA ASP A 16 6.73 -2.60 12.19
C ASP A 16 6.80 -3.83 11.26
N PRO A 17 8.00 -4.39 10.98
CA PRO A 17 8.13 -5.57 10.12
C PRO A 17 7.36 -6.78 10.65
N ASP A 18 7.18 -6.91 11.97
CA ASP A 18 6.42 -8.03 12.54
C ASP A 18 4.92 -7.89 12.26
N ILE A 19 4.39 -6.66 12.24
CA ILE A 19 3.02 -6.40 11.79
C ILE A 19 2.90 -6.83 10.33
N LEU A 20 3.79 -6.36 9.45
CA LEU A 20 3.74 -6.71 8.02
C LEU A 20 3.86 -8.23 7.78
N ALA A 21 4.69 -8.93 8.55
CA ALA A 21 4.84 -10.37 8.48
C ALA A 21 3.59 -11.14 8.95
N SER A 22 2.74 -10.52 9.76
CA SER A 22 1.49 -11.09 10.28
C SER A 22 0.28 -10.95 9.35
N ALA A 23 0.48 -10.45 8.12
CA ALA A 23 -0.58 -10.28 7.14
C ALA A 23 -1.37 -11.59 6.92
N PRO A 24 -2.71 -11.56 7.05
CA PRO A 24 -3.54 -12.74 6.86
C PRO A 24 -3.39 -13.30 5.44
N VAL A 25 -3.27 -14.63 5.34
CA VAL A 25 -3.20 -15.34 4.07
C VAL A 25 -4.61 -15.77 3.66
N PRO A 26 -5.05 -15.49 2.40
CA PRO A 26 -6.35 -15.95 1.92
C PRO A 26 -6.50 -17.47 2.06
N PRO A 27 -7.66 -17.96 2.56
CA PRO A 27 -7.86 -19.39 2.73
C PRO A 27 -7.97 -20.08 1.37
N VAL A 28 -7.54 -21.34 1.32
CA VAL A 28 -7.77 -22.20 0.16
C VAL A 28 -9.20 -22.73 0.26
N LEU A 29 -10.05 -22.32 -0.66
CA LEU A 29 -11.45 -22.74 -0.69
C LEU A 29 -11.64 -24.03 -1.48
N HIS A 30 -12.59 -24.84 -1.05
CA HIS A 30 -13.14 -25.91 -1.86
C HIS A 30 -13.72 -25.31 -3.14
N ARG A 31 -13.42 -25.95 -4.26
CA ARG A 31 -13.91 -25.59 -5.59
C ARG A 31 -14.39 -26.85 -6.31
N PRO A 32 -15.45 -26.76 -7.12
CA PRO A 32 -15.91 -27.90 -7.91
C PRO A 32 -14.80 -28.34 -8.88
N ALA A 33 -14.67 -29.65 -9.10
CA ALA A 33 -13.62 -30.22 -9.96
C ALA A 33 -13.85 -29.89 -11.44
N SER A 34 -15.11 -29.71 -11.83
CA SER A 34 -15.54 -29.27 -13.15
C SER A 34 -16.80 -28.41 -13.04
N THR A 35 -17.28 -27.88 -14.16
CA THR A 35 -18.56 -27.15 -14.23
C THR A 35 -19.76 -28.08 -14.41
N ALA A 36 -19.58 -29.40 -14.35
CA ALA A 36 -20.68 -30.36 -14.42
C ALA A 36 -21.53 -30.30 -13.14
N GLU A 37 -22.85 -30.47 -13.28
CA GLU A 37 -23.78 -30.41 -12.14
C GLU A 37 -23.49 -31.48 -11.08
N GLU A 38 -22.89 -32.60 -11.46
CA GLU A 38 -22.51 -33.71 -10.58
C GLU A 38 -21.28 -33.41 -9.71
N ASP A 39 -20.46 -32.42 -10.11
CA ASP A 39 -19.23 -32.02 -9.40
C ASP A 39 -19.45 -30.79 -8.50
N GLN A 40 -20.70 -30.47 -8.18
CA GLN A 40 -21.05 -29.38 -7.27
C GLN A 40 -20.51 -29.63 -5.85
N LEU A 41 -20.18 -28.53 -5.17
CA LEU A 41 -19.76 -28.60 -3.77
C LEU A 41 -20.87 -29.20 -2.89
N THR A 42 -20.46 -30.06 -1.98
CA THR A 42 -21.37 -30.57 -0.95
C THR A 42 -21.76 -29.44 0.01
N PRO A 43 -22.92 -29.53 0.69
CA PRO A 43 -23.30 -28.55 1.71
C PRO A 43 -22.24 -28.36 2.81
N GLU A 44 -21.52 -29.43 3.18
CA GLU A 44 -20.41 -29.37 4.14
C GLU A 44 -19.26 -28.51 3.64
N GLN A 45 -18.82 -28.71 2.39
CA GLN A 45 -17.76 -27.89 1.77
C GLN A 45 -18.16 -26.42 1.61
N ILE A 46 -19.45 -26.14 1.38
CA ILE A 46 -19.97 -24.77 1.32
C ILE A 46 -19.88 -24.12 2.71
N GLU A 47 -20.26 -24.85 3.75
CA GLU A 47 -20.18 -24.39 5.14
C GLU A 47 -18.71 -24.17 5.57
N GLU A 48 -17.81 -25.11 5.25
CA GLU A 48 -16.37 -24.97 5.51
C GLU A 48 -15.78 -23.74 4.82
N ASN A 49 -16.14 -23.51 3.54
CA ASN A 49 -15.75 -22.30 2.83
C ASN A 49 -16.27 -21.03 3.52
N ALA A 50 -17.53 -21.02 3.96
CA ALA A 50 -18.14 -19.88 4.64
C ALA A 50 -17.45 -19.57 5.98
N GLN A 51 -17.12 -20.61 6.75
CA GLN A 51 -16.37 -20.47 8.01
C GLN A 51 -14.95 -19.96 7.77
N ALA A 52 -14.23 -20.51 6.78
CA ALA A 52 -12.89 -20.08 6.43
C ALA A 52 -12.85 -18.61 5.98
N LEU A 53 -13.85 -18.18 5.19
CA LEU A 53 -13.98 -16.78 4.78
C LEU A 53 -14.33 -15.86 5.95
N THR A 54 -15.20 -16.30 6.86
CA THR A 54 -15.52 -15.54 8.08
C THR A 54 -14.26 -15.31 8.92
N ALA A 55 -13.52 -16.38 9.24
CA ALA A 55 -12.29 -16.30 10.02
C ALA A 55 -11.21 -15.45 9.33
N PHE A 56 -11.08 -15.56 8.01
CA PHE A 56 -10.16 -14.73 7.24
C PHE A 56 -10.52 -13.25 7.30
N ASN A 57 -11.81 -12.91 7.16
CA ASN A 57 -12.27 -11.52 7.23
C ASN A 57 -12.07 -10.92 8.63
N GLU A 58 -12.27 -11.70 9.69
CA GLU A 58 -11.96 -11.30 11.07
C GLU A 58 -10.46 -11.03 11.22
N ALA A 59 -9.60 -11.93 10.75
CA ALA A 59 -8.15 -11.74 10.78
C ALA A 59 -7.68 -10.50 9.98
N VAL A 60 -8.29 -10.23 8.81
CA VAL A 60 -8.03 -9.02 8.01
C VAL A 60 -8.43 -7.76 8.75
N SER A 61 -9.58 -7.78 9.43
CA SER A 61 -10.04 -6.67 10.26
C SER A 61 -9.05 -6.38 11.40
N ASP A 62 -8.63 -7.42 12.13
CA ASP A 62 -7.67 -7.29 13.23
C ASP A 62 -6.30 -6.82 12.75
N TYR A 63 -5.80 -7.38 11.64
CA TYR A 63 -4.54 -6.94 11.03
C TYR A 63 -4.60 -5.46 10.64
N THR A 64 -5.69 -5.04 10.00
CA THR A 64 -5.88 -3.64 9.59
C THR A 64 -5.89 -2.71 10.80
N ALA A 65 -6.57 -3.09 11.88
CA ALA A 65 -6.60 -2.32 13.12
C ALA A 65 -5.21 -2.18 13.77
N HIS A 66 -4.38 -3.24 13.77
CA HIS A 66 -3.01 -3.16 14.26
C HIS A 66 -2.12 -2.28 13.38
N LEU A 67 -2.26 -2.41 12.06
CA LEU A 67 -1.54 -1.57 11.11
C LEU A 67 -1.91 -0.08 11.29
N ASP A 68 -3.20 0.23 11.39
CA ASP A 68 -3.68 1.61 11.61
C ASP A 68 -3.16 2.17 12.94
N ALA A 69 -3.12 1.36 14.00
CA ALA A 69 -2.57 1.76 15.29
C ALA A 69 -1.07 2.07 15.20
N ASP A 70 -0.29 1.29 14.45
CA ASP A 70 1.13 1.57 14.22
C ASP A 70 1.34 2.81 13.35
N LEU A 71 0.55 2.97 12.29
CA LEU A 71 0.58 4.12 11.39
C LEU A 71 0.14 5.44 12.06
N ALA A 72 -0.54 5.38 13.19
CA ALA A 72 -0.83 6.55 14.02
C ALA A 72 0.44 7.15 14.64
N ASN A 73 1.54 6.38 14.76
CA ASN A 73 2.82 6.88 15.22
C ASN A 73 3.50 7.75 14.13
N PRO A 74 3.75 9.05 14.38
CA PRO A 74 4.42 9.92 13.42
C PRO A 74 5.83 9.45 13.02
N GLU A 75 6.54 8.74 13.90
CA GLU A 75 7.91 8.26 13.64
C GLU A 75 7.97 7.16 12.56
N ARG A 76 6.83 6.54 12.22
CA ARG A 76 6.74 5.58 11.11
C ARG A 76 6.83 6.27 9.74
N TRP A 77 6.63 7.59 9.67
CA TRP A 77 6.48 8.31 8.41
C TRP A 77 7.76 9.05 8.03
N GLN A 78 8.19 8.86 6.79
CA GLN A 78 9.37 9.51 6.23
C GLN A 78 8.98 10.37 5.04
N SER A 79 9.48 11.60 5.02
CA SER A 79 9.29 12.49 3.87
C SER A 79 10.16 12.05 2.70
N VAL A 80 9.51 11.78 1.56
CA VAL A 80 10.14 11.43 0.29
C VAL A 80 9.91 12.57 -0.70
N ARG A 81 10.89 12.79 -1.58
CA ARG A 81 10.80 13.77 -2.67
C ARG A 81 11.14 13.12 -4.00
N SER A 82 10.18 13.17 -4.92
CA SER A 82 10.33 12.73 -6.31
C SER A 82 10.49 13.96 -7.19
N VAL A 83 11.70 14.18 -7.73
CA VAL A 83 12.09 15.40 -8.45
C VAL A 83 11.75 15.29 -9.93
N THR A 84 11.36 16.41 -10.54
CA THR A 84 11.11 16.56 -11.98
C THR A 84 11.82 17.81 -12.53
N PRO A 85 12.13 17.84 -13.85
CA PRO A 85 12.81 18.97 -14.46
C PRO A 85 11.99 20.27 -14.44
N ASP A 86 10.67 20.18 -14.49
CA ASP A 86 9.76 21.32 -14.57
C ASP A 86 8.45 21.11 -13.79
N GLU A 87 7.67 22.20 -13.66
CA GLU A 87 6.40 22.22 -12.93
C GLU A 87 5.33 21.33 -13.57
N ALA A 88 5.28 21.29 -14.91
CA ALA A 88 4.27 20.53 -15.63
C ALA A 88 4.45 19.03 -15.38
N GLY A 89 5.71 18.56 -15.38
CA GLY A 89 6.11 17.22 -15.00
C GLY A 89 5.73 16.90 -13.55
N ALA A 90 6.02 17.80 -12.61
CA ALA A 90 5.65 17.58 -11.21
C ALA A 90 4.14 17.53 -10.98
N ARG A 91 3.35 18.36 -11.68
CA ARG A 91 1.88 18.32 -11.61
C ARG A 91 1.32 17.01 -12.16
N ARG A 92 1.88 16.50 -13.27
CA ARG A 92 1.51 15.20 -13.82
C ARG A 92 1.86 14.08 -12.86
N LEU A 93 3.08 14.08 -12.33
CA LEU A 93 3.54 13.10 -11.35
C LEU A 93 2.66 13.09 -10.09
N LEU A 94 2.24 14.26 -9.60
CA LEU A 94 1.34 14.36 -8.45
C LEU A 94 0.01 13.67 -8.71
N ALA A 95 -0.57 13.84 -9.90
CA ALA A 95 -1.82 13.17 -10.27
C ALA A 95 -1.63 11.65 -10.36
N ASP A 96 -0.54 11.21 -11.01
CA ASP A 96 -0.21 9.79 -11.15
C ASP A 96 0.00 9.12 -9.78
N MET A 97 0.74 9.76 -8.87
CA MET A 97 1.00 9.24 -7.52
C MET A 97 -0.28 9.16 -6.68
N ARG A 98 -1.14 10.17 -6.73
CA ARG A 98 -2.44 10.11 -6.02
C ARG A 98 -3.32 8.99 -6.57
N GLY A 99 -3.32 8.80 -7.90
CA GLY A 99 -4.04 7.70 -8.53
C GLY A 99 -3.52 6.33 -8.07
N LEU A 100 -2.20 6.12 -8.17
CA LEU A 100 -1.55 4.86 -7.81
C LEU A 100 -1.76 4.47 -6.34
N HIS A 101 -1.73 5.45 -5.43
CA HIS A 101 -1.81 5.23 -3.99
C HIS A 101 -3.21 5.51 -3.39
N THR A 102 -4.28 5.52 -4.20
CA THR A 102 -5.63 5.85 -3.70
C THR A 102 -6.09 4.92 -2.57
N SER A 103 -5.68 3.65 -2.61
CA SER A 103 -6.03 2.63 -1.61
C SER A 103 -4.82 2.11 -0.84
N ASP A 104 -3.68 2.80 -0.91
CA ASP A 104 -2.46 2.40 -0.23
C ASP A 104 -2.33 3.17 1.09
N PRO A 105 -2.56 2.51 2.25
CA PRO A 105 -2.46 3.18 3.55
C PRO A 105 -1.02 3.56 3.90
N LEU A 106 -0.01 3.07 3.17
CA LEU A 106 1.41 3.29 3.44
C LEU A 106 1.97 4.56 2.77
N ALA A 107 1.14 5.31 2.05
CA ALA A 107 1.56 6.53 1.37
C ALA A 107 0.54 7.66 1.57
N ARG A 108 0.99 8.85 1.97
CA ARG A 108 0.10 10.00 2.21
C ARG A 108 0.75 11.35 1.90
N ASN A 109 -0.02 12.42 2.09
CA ASN A 109 0.45 13.81 2.08
C ASN A 109 1.17 14.25 0.79
N PHE A 110 0.64 13.82 -0.36
CA PHE A 110 1.18 14.20 -1.67
C PHE A 110 0.94 15.69 -1.98
N GLN A 111 2.03 16.42 -2.19
CA GLN A 111 2.01 17.85 -2.47
C GLN A 111 3.12 18.27 -3.43
N LEU A 112 2.84 19.34 -4.18
CA LEU A 112 3.81 19.97 -5.07
C LEU A 112 4.74 20.87 -4.24
N VAL A 113 6.05 20.72 -4.43
CA VAL A 113 7.07 21.54 -3.78
C VAL A 113 8.17 21.91 -4.78
N THR A 114 9.04 22.83 -4.39
CA THR A 114 10.34 23.03 -5.03
C THR A 114 11.44 22.40 -4.18
N SER A 115 12.50 21.93 -4.82
CA SER A 115 13.66 21.30 -4.19
C SER A 115 14.93 22.03 -4.62
N PRO A 116 15.92 22.22 -3.72
CA PRO A 116 17.26 22.53 -4.17
C PRO A 116 17.79 21.41 -5.10
N PRO A 117 18.64 21.75 -6.08
CA PRO A 117 19.17 20.77 -7.01
C PRO A 117 20.06 19.76 -6.27
N ARG A 118 19.88 18.47 -6.57
CA ARG A 118 20.72 17.42 -5.98
C ARG A 118 22.07 17.37 -6.68
N VAL A 119 23.09 17.94 -6.05
CA VAL A 119 24.48 17.82 -6.52
C VAL A 119 25.12 16.60 -5.87
N TRP A 120 25.31 15.53 -6.63
CA TRP A 120 26.10 14.40 -6.19
C TRP A 120 27.58 14.72 -6.41
N THR A 121 28.33 14.80 -5.31
CA THR A 121 29.80 14.80 -5.37
C THR A 121 30.26 13.35 -5.17
N PRO A 122 31.11 12.80 -6.06
CA PRO A 122 31.74 11.51 -5.80
C PRO A 122 32.46 11.58 -4.44
N ALA A 123 32.28 10.56 -3.60
CA ALA A 123 33.15 10.38 -2.45
C ALA A 123 34.54 9.99 -2.97
N GLU A 124 35.57 10.76 -2.60
CA GLU A 124 36.98 10.42 -2.86
C GLU A 124 37.43 9.19 -2.06
#